data_AF-A0A2N2E627-F1
#
_entry.id   AF-A0A2N2E627-F1
#
_cell.length_a   1.000
_cell.length_b   1.000
_cell.length_c   1.000
_cell.angle_alpha   90.00
_cell.angle_beta   90.00
_cell.angle_gamma   90.00
#
_symmetry.space_group_name_H-M   'P 1'
#
loop_
_entity.id
_entity.type
_entity.pdbx_description
1 polymer ?
#
loop_
_entity_poly.entity_id
_entity_poly.type
_entity_poly.pdbx_seq_one_letter_code
_entity_poly.pdbx_strand_id
1 'polypeptide(L)'
;MAKKVVVLLVVLIFCLILLAACGQKGVENKKIGDINIEIIEPDSLVDNLQSWYKDAYKEKFSHSVSYIDGYKYVLICAGEMPTAGYEIDLIDAKKENGAIVFYAKLIVPEQDKITTDVITYPHILFRVKEKDEVSIRAELDMSGIVSNQSISDNYVGLRGIYIGLADSNSVEIDIDPSFEFPGNGSSVVFKLTDSVIAYFNKDNSEYKEFKNNELVEFDCLRTAEGLWEITKITKITDSLQEESINGEYVGQADANSVEINIEGIPETFRLSDHVKYDIELNEIETGTKVMVRFIQEAGVRTITNIETAIN
;
A
#
# COMPACT_ATOMS: atom_id res chain seq x y z
N MET A 1 -63.13 -34.41 9.64
CA MET A 1 -62.03 -34.52 8.65
C MET A 1 -61.27 -33.19 8.51
N ALA A 2 -61.96 -32.05 8.31
CA ALA A 2 -61.35 -30.73 8.14
C ALA A 2 -60.35 -30.30 9.24
N LYS A 3 -60.66 -30.51 10.53
CA LYS A 3 -59.74 -30.14 11.64
C LYS A 3 -58.39 -30.86 11.59
N LYS A 4 -58.37 -32.13 11.16
CA LYS A 4 -57.12 -32.92 11.04
C LYS A 4 -56.27 -32.46 9.85
N VAL A 5 -56.92 -32.04 8.76
CA VAL A 5 -56.24 -31.47 7.58
C VAL A 5 -55.65 -30.09 7.88
N VAL A 6 -56.37 -29.25 8.63
CA VAL A 6 -55.87 -27.93 9.05
C VAL A 6 -54.66 -28.06 9.98
N VAL A 7 -54.71 -28.99 10.95
CA VAL A 7 -53.56 -29.25 11.84
C VAL A 7 -52.35 -29.75 11.04
N LEU A 8 -52.56 -30.65 10.06
CA LEU A 8 -51.49 -31.15 9.20
C LEU A 8 -50.84 -30.02 8.38
N LEU A 9 -51.63 -29.11 7.82
CA LEU A 9 -51.12 -27.97 7.03
C LEU A 9 -50.36 -26.96 7.90
N VAL A 10 -50.81 -26.69 9.13
CA VAL A 10 -50.11 -25.80 10.06
C VAL A 10 -48.77 -26.39 10.50
N VAL A 11 -48.71 -27.70 10.76
CA VAL A 11 -47.44 -28.39 11.08
C VAL A 11 -46.50 -28.39 9.87
N LEU A 12 -47.02 -28.58 8.65
CA LEU A 12 -46.21 -28.55 7.44
C LEU A 12 -45.62 -27.16 7.17
N ILE A 13 -46.42 -26.10 7.36
CA ILE A 13 -45.97 -24.70 7.25
C ILE A 13 -44.94 -24.38 8.34
N PHE A 14 -45.15 -24.85 9.58
CA PHE A 14 -44.19 -24.66 10.66
C PHE A 14 -42.87 -25.41 10.40
N CYS A 15 -42.91 -26.62 9.85
CA CYS A 15 -41.71 -27.35 9.41
C CYS A 15 -41.00 -26.66 8.23
N LEU A 16 -41.73 -26.05 7.30
CA LEU A 16 -41.14 -25.28 6.20
C LEU A 16 -40.45 -24.00 6.69
N ILE A 17 -40.96 -23.36 7.75
CA ILE A 17 -40.32 -22.19 8.38
C ILE A 17 -39.02 -22.59 9.10
N LEU A 18 -38.96 -23.79 9.69
CA LEU A 18 -37.75 -24.31 10.35
C LEU A 18 -36.61 -24.67 9.36
N LEU A 19 -36.91 -24.87 8.08
CA LEU A 19 -35.91 -25.18 7.04
C LEU A 19 -35.28 -23.92 6.40
N ALA A 20 -35.80 -22.72 6.67
CA ALA A 20 -35.26 -21.46 6.13
C ALA A 20 -34.14 -20.84 7.00
N ALA A 21 -33.86 -21.40 8.18
CA ALA A 21 -32.78 -20.95 9.06
C ALA A 21 -31.48 -21.73 8.80
N CYS A 22 -31.05 -21.77 7.53
CA CYS A 22 -29.70 -22.23 7.19
C CYS A 22 -28.74 -21.05 7.40
N GLY A 23 -28.34 -20.79 8.65
CA GLY A 23 -27.20 -19.92 8.90
C GLY A 23 -25.96 -20.58 8.31
N GLN A 24 -25.28 -19.93 7.37
CA GLN A 24 -23.99 -20.42 6.88
C GLN A 24 -23.02 -20.44 8.06
N LYS A 25 -22.68 -21.65 8.54
CA LYS A 25 -21.61 -21.83 9.53
C LYS A 25 -20.33 -21.26 8.93
N GLY A 26 -19.59 -20.47 9.71
CA GLY A 26 -18.29 -19.93 9.33
C GLY A 26 -18.32 -18.60 8.58
N VAL A 27 -19.47 -17.91 8.53
CA VAL A 27 -19.57 -16.53 8.00
C VAL A 27 -20.13 -15.59 9.06
N GLU A 28 -19.32 -14.64 9.52
CA GLU A 28 -19.73 -13.59 10.44
C GLU A 28 -19.88 -12.26 9.69
N ASN A 29 -21.04 -11.61 9.81
CA ASN A 29 -21.27 -10.30 9.19
C ASN A 29 -20.82 -9.19 10.14
N LYS A 30 -19.89 -8.33 9.71
CA LYS A 30 -19.39 -7.18 10.48
C LYS A 30 -19.56 -5.91 9.65
N LYS A 31 -19.89 -4.80 10.31
CA LYS A 31 -19.86 -3.46 9.70
C LYS A 31 -18.64 -2.72 10.23
N ILE A 32 -17.73 -2.32 9.34
CA ILE A 32 -16.54 -1.54 9.66
C ILE A 32 -16.69 -0.18 8.97
N GLY A 33 -16.77 0.89 9.75
CA GLY A 33 -17.17 2.21 9.23
C GLY A 33 -18.53 2.12 8.53
N ASP A 34 -18.53 2.42 7.23
CA ASP A 34 -19.71 2.30 6.35
C ASP A 34 -19.69 1.09 5.40
N ILE A 35 -18.74 0.17 5.60
CA ILE A 35 -18.53 -0.98 4.73
C ILE A 35 -19.01 -2.25 5.44
N ASN A 36 -19.89 -3.00 4.77
CA ASN A 36 -20.31 -4.31 5.24
C ASN A 36 -19.32 -5.35 4.73
N ILE A 37 -18.81 -6.17 5.65
CA ILE A 37 -17.91 -7.27 5.36
C ILE A 37 -18.46 -8.57 5.94
N GLU A 38 -17.98 -9.66 5.38
CA GLU A 38 -18.25 -11.00 5.86
C GLU A 38 -16.92 -11.66 6.20
N ILE A 39 -16.66 -11.90 7.50
CA ILE A 39 -15.50 -12.65 7.97
C ILE A 39 -15.75 -14.12 7.66
N ILE A 40 -14.76 -14.77 7.05
CA ILE A 40 -14.87 -16.12 6.49
C ILE A 40 -13.88 -17.04 7.22
N GLU A 41 -14.36 -18.15 7.76
CA GLU A 41 -13.49 -19.21 8.25
C GLU A 41 -12.79 -19.91 7.07
N PRO A 42 -11.47 -20.17 7.11
CA PRO A 42 -10.75 -20.78 5.99
C PRO A 42 -11.33 -22.13 5.51
N ASP A 43 -11.90 -22.92 6.43
CA ASP A 43 -12.52 -24.21 6.14
C ASP A 43 -13.80 -24.10 5.30
N SER A 44 -14.37 -22.89 5.19
CA SER A 44 -15.55 -22.61 4.37
C SER A 44 -15.22 -22.17 2.93
N LEU A 45 -13.93 -22.04 2.58
CA LEU A 45 -13.50 -21.69 1.23
C LEU A 45 -13.70 -22.82 0.23
N VAL A 46 -14.13 -22.45 -0.98
CA VAL A 46 -14.14 -23.33 -2.15
C VAL A 46 -12.72 -23.59 -2.69
N ASP A 47 -12.54 -24.70 -3.40
CA ASP A 47 -11.21 -25.23 -3.79
C ASP A 47 -10.27 -24.21 -4.45
N ASN A 48 -10.79 -23.33 -5.31
CA ASN A 48 -9.99 -22.30 -5.99
C ASN A 48 -9.45 -21.22 -5.04
N LEU A 49 -10.23 -20.84 -4.02
CA LEU A 49 -9.77 -19.92 -2.97
C LEU A 49 -8.90 -20.61 -1.94
N GLN A 50 -9.09 -21.91 -1.72
CA GLN A 50 -8.31 -22.64 -0.73
C GLN A 50 -6.82 -22.71 -1.12
N SER A 51 -6.51 -22.85 -2.41
CA SER A 51 -5.11 -22.79 -2.88
C SER A 51 -4.51 -21.41 -2.64
N TRP A 52 -5.19 -20.35 -3.10
CA TRP A 52 -4.77 -18.96 -2.91
C TRP A 52 -4.52 -18.63 -1.43
N TYR A 53 -5.44 -19.05 -0.55
CA TYR A 53 -5.30 -18.88 0.89
C TYR A 53 -4.06 -19.61 1.43
N LYS A 54 -3.85 -20.88 1.06
CA LYS A 54 -2.71 -21.69 1.53
C LYS A 54 -1.35 -21.12 1.12
N ASP A 55 -1.29 -20.48 -0.04
CA ASP A 55 -0.07 -19.86 -0.55
C ASP A 55 0.24 -18.54 0.19
N ALA A 56 -0.80 -17.79 0.61
CA ALA A 56 -0.65 -16.44 1.17
C ALA A 56 -0.71 -16.33 2.70
N TYR A 57 -1.38 -17.24 3.43
CA TYR A 57 -1.69 -17.01 4.86
C TYR A 57 -0.48 -16.95 5.81
N LYS A 58 0.67 -17.46 5.36
CA LYS A 58 1.93 -17.41 6.11
C LYS A 58 2.81 -16.24 5.73
N GLU A 59 2.46 -15.52 4.67
CA GLU A 59 3.24 -14.38 4.22
C GLU A 59 3.30 -13.33 5.33
N LYS A 60 4.49 -12.76 5.51
CA LYS A 60 4.75 -11.80 6.56
C LYS A 60 4.27 -10.42 6.11
N PHE A 61 3.41 -9.80 6.91
CA PHE A 61 2.96 -8.41 6.72
C PHE A 61 2.36 -8.14 5.34
N SER A 62 1.64 -9.11 4.78
CA SER A 62 1.02 -8.98 3.48
C SER A 62 -0.49 -8.84 3.58
N HIS A 63 -1.07 -8.30 2.52
CA HIS A 63 -2.46 -8.54 2.21
C HIS A 63 -2.58 -9.08 0.78
N SER A 64 -3.54 -9.96 0.59
CA SER A 64 -3.83 -10.56 -0.71
C SER A 64 -5.30 -10.38 -1.03
N VAL A 65 -5.62 -10.18 -2.31
CA VAL A 65 -6.98 -9.94 -2.79
C VAL A 65 -7.31 -10.87 -3.94
N SER A 66 -8.47 -11.52 -3.89
CA SER A 66 -9.00 -12.34 -4.98
C SER A 66 -10.45 -11.96 -5.28
N TYR A 67 -10.81 -11.81 -6.56
CA TYR A 67 -12.17 -11.44 -6.98
C TYR A 67 -12.89 -12.63 -7.59
N ILE A 68 -13.99 -13.06 -6.95
CA ILE A 68 -14.79 -14.21 -7.37
C ILE A 68 -16.26 -13.93 -7.07
N ASP A 69 -17.14 -14.20 -8.04
CA ASP A 69 -18.60 -14.13 -7.90
C ASP A 69 -19.14 -12.80 -7.33
N GLY A 70 -18.50 -11.68 -7.69
CA GLY A 70 -18.91 -10.35 -7.23
C GLY A 70 -18.44 -9.99 -5.82
N TYR A 71 -17.55 -10.81 -5.24
CA TYR A 71 -16.90 -10.55 -3.96
C TYR A 71 -15.40 -10.39 -4.13
N LYS A 72 -14.83 -9.44 -3.39
CA LYS A 72 -13.39 -9.35 -3.15
C LYS A 72 -13.08 -10.00 -1.82
N TYR A 73 -12.35 -11.12 -1.87
CA TYR A 73 -11.79 -11.79 -0.70
C TYR A 73 -10.48 -11.12 -0.35
N VAL A 74 -10.30 -10.81 0.92
CA VAL A 74 -9.15 -10.10 1.47
C VAL A 74 -8.59 -10.92 2.60
N LEU A 75 -7.31 -11.22 2.51
CA LEU A 75 -6.54 -11.90 3.55
C LEU A 75 -5.49 -10.93 4.05
N ILE A 76 -5.44 -10.66 5.35
CA ILE A 76 -4.40 -9.84 6.00
C ILE A 76 -3.62 -10.75 6.93
N CYS A 77 -2.30 -10.78 6.78
CA CYS A 77 -1.41 -11.70 7.47
C CYS A 77 -0.35 -10.96 8.30
N ALA A 78 -0.15 -11.39 9.55
CA ALA A 78 0.93 -10.88 10.38
C ALA A 78 2.25 -11.65 10.19
N GLY A 79 2.20 -12.81 9.52
CA GLY A 79 3.34 -13.72 9.42
C GLY A 79 3.56 -14.55 10.67
N GLU A 80 4.78 -15.08 10.81
CA GLU A 80 5.15 -15.97 11.91
C GLU A 80 5.20 -15.24 13.25
N MET A 81 4.51 -15.78 14.26
CA MET A 81 4.59 -15.33 15.65
C MET A 81 5.10 -16.45 16.56
N PRO A 82 6.01 -16.15 17.51
CA PRO A 82 6.71 -17.17 18.30
C PRO A 82 5.79 -17.87 19.32
N THR A 83 4.63 -17.29 19.63
CA THR A 83 3.71 -17.80 20.64
C THR A 83 2.27 -17.69 20.16
N ALA A 84 1.37 -18.44 20.80
CA ALA A 84 -0.05 -18.29 20.58
C ALA A 84 -0.60 -16.99 21.21
N GLY A 85 -1.78 -16.56 20.76
CA GLY A 85 -2.54 -15.44 21.35
C GLY A 85 -2.40 -14.10 20.63
N TYR A 86 -1.66 -14.05 19.51
CA TYR A 86 -1.69 -12.90 18.61
C TYR A 86 -2.94 -12.97 17.72
N GLU A 87 -3.61 -11.83 17.54
CA GLU A 87 -4.83 -11.71 16.76
C GLU A 87 -4.80 -10.47 15.87
N ILE A 88 -5.45 -10.51 14.71
CA ILE A 88 -5.64 -9.33 13.86
C ILE A 88 -7.08 -8.87 13.99
N ASP A 89 -7.29 -7.61 14.39
CA ASP A 89 -8.61 -6.99 14.39
C ASP A 89 -8.72 -5.91 13.31
N LEU A 90 -9.87 -5.85 12.66
CA LEU A 90 -10.21 -4.78 11.72
C LEU A 90 -10.83 -3.62 12.49
N ILE A 91 -10.11 -2.50 12.51
CA ILE A 91 -10.45 -1.32 13.32
C ILE A 91 -11.20 -0.26 12.53
N ASP A 92 -10.93 -0.12 11.24
CA ASP A 92 -11.57 0.89 10.39
C ASP A 92 -11.51 0.52 8.89
N ALA A 93 -12.34 1.17 8.09
CA ALA A 93 -12.33 1.04 6.64
C ALA A 93 -12.82 2.32 5.98
N LYS A 94 -12.06 2.83 5.01
CA LYS A 94 -12.35 4.10 4.33
C LYS A 94 -12.39 3.95 2.82
N LYS A 95 -13.26 4.72 2.17
CA LYS A 95 -13.30 4.86 0.72
C LYS A 95 -12.53 6.10 0.31
N GLU A 96 -11.40 5.92 -0.36
CA GLU A 96 -10.49 7.01 -0.72
C GLU A 96 -9.95 6.75 -2.13
N ASN A 97 -9.99 7.76 -3.01
CA ASN A 97 -9.41 7.72 -4.37
C ASN A 97 -9.80 6.49 -5.22
N GLY A 98 -11.06 6.04 -5.15
CA GLY A 98 -11.53 4.88 -5.92
C GLY A 98 -11.12 3.52 -5.34
N ALA A 99 -10.49 3.50 -4.16
CA ALA A 99 -10.14 2.29 -3.42
C ALA A 99 -10.88 2.23 -2.08
N ILE A 100 -10.96 1.01 -1.53
CA ILE A 100 -11.28 0.78 -0.12
C ILE A 100 -9.99 0.44 0.60
N VAL A 101 -9.68 1.18 1.66
CA VAL A 101 -8.54 0.93 2.54
C VAL A 101 -9.06 0.37 3.86
N PHE A 102 -8.64 -0.86 4.20
CA PHE A 102 -8.92 -1.47 5.49
C PHE A 102 -7.76 -1.24 6.46
N TYR A 103 -8.06 -0.76 7.65
CA TYR A 103 -7.10 -0.61 8.72
C TYR A 103 -7.28 -1.75 9.71
N ALA A 104 -6.23 -2.53 9.88
CA ALA A 104 -6.14 -3.63 10.80
C ALA A 104 -5.12 -3.33 11.89
N LYS A 105 -5.28 -3.93 13.05
CA LYS A 105 -4.33 -3.84 14.16
C LYS A 105 -3.97 -5.24 14.65
N LEU A 106 -2.69 -5.46 14.86
CA LEU A 106 -2.21 -6.66 15.53
C LEU A 106 -2.33 -6.50 17.05
N ILE A 107 -3.13 -7.37 17.65
CA ILE A 107 -3.31 -7.49 19.09
C ILE A 107 -2.25 -8.45 19.62
N VAL A 108 -1.41 -7.96 20.53
CA VAL A 108 -0.36 -8.74 21.18
C VAL A 108 -0.93 -9.33 22.47
N PRO A 109 -0.69 -10.63 22.76
CA PRO A 109 -1.14 -11.23 24.01
C PRO A 109 -0.48 -10.53 25.21
N GLU A 110 -1.21 -10.44 26.32
CA GLU A 110 -0.65 -9.95 27.59
C GLU A 110 0.55 -10.81 28.01
N GLN A 111 1.60 -10.21 28.59
CA GLN A 111 2.83 -10.93 28.99
C GLN A 111 2.57 -12.16 29.88
N ASP A 112 1.54 -12.09 30.73
CA ASP A 112 1.15 -13.17 31.65
C ASP A 112 0.29 -14.28 30.97
N LYS A 113 -0.07 -14.09 29.69
CA LYS A 113 -0.88 -15.01 28.88
C LYS A 113 -0.12 -15.62 27.70
N ILE A 114 1.21 -15.47 27.66
CA ILE A 114 2.07 -16.21 26.72
C ILE A 114 2.10 -17.67 27.18
N THR A 115 1.10 -18.44 26.77
CA THR A 115 0.82 -19.74 27.42
C THR A 115 1.41 -20.96 26.72
N THR A 116 2.01 -20.80 25.53
CA THR A 116 2.63 -21.92 24.79
C THR A 116 3.61 -21.42 23.73
N ASP A 117 4.83 -21.95 23.74
CA ASP A 117 5.86 -21.81 22.69
C ASP A 117 5.46 -22.60 21.45
N VAL A 118 4.43 -22.11 20.75
CA VAL A 118 3.94 -22.67 19.49
C VAL A 118 3.95 -21.56 18.47
N ILE A 119 4.66 -21.81 17.37
CA ILE A 119 4.68 -20.94 16.21
C ILE A 119 3.26 -20.84 15.65
N THR A 120 2.76 -19.61 15.48
CA THR A 120 1.44 -19.34 14.91
C THR A 120 1.52 -18.36 13.74
N TYR A 121 0.45 -18.29 12.95
CA TYR A 121 0.33 -17.39 11.79
C TYR A 121 -0.99 -16.60 11.88
N PRO A 122 -1.04 -15.52 12.68
CA PRO A 122 -2.25 -14.71 12.82
C PRO A 122 -2.63 -14.08 11.49
N HIS A 123 -3.90 -14.25 11.12
CA HIS A 123 -4.46 -13.68 9.91
C HIS A 123 -5.96 -13.45 10.08
N ILE A 124 -6.53 -12.57 9.26
CA ILE A 124 -7.98 -12.41 9.13
C ILE A 124 -8.36 -12.54 7.65
N LEU A 125 -9.38 -13.35 7.40
CA LEU A 125 -9.96 -13.56 6.08
C LEU A 125 -11.39 -13.03 6.07
N PHE A 126 -11.69 -12.16 5.11
CA PHE A 126 -13.03 -11.62 4.93
C PHE A 126 -13.33 -11.36 3.46
N ARG A 127 -14.59 -11.12 3.14
CA ARG A 127 -15.02 -10.68 1.80
C ARG A 127 -15.89 -9.43 1.88
N VAL A 128 -15.82 -8.64 0.82
CA VAL A 128 -16.65 -7.46 0.60
C VAL A 128 -17.31 -7.55 -0.76
N LYS A 129 -18.59 -7.18 -0.83
CA LYS A 129 -19.33 -7.12 -2.10
C LYS A 129 -19.07 -5.77 -2.76
N GLU A 130 -18.27 -5.77 -3.81
CA GLU A 130 -17.88 -4.56 -4.52
C GLU A 130 -17.54 -4.91 -5.98
N LYS A 131 -17.55 -3.90 -6.87
CA LYS A 131 -17.19 -4.10 -8.28
C LYS A 131 -15.71 -4.45 -8.42
N ASP A 132 -15.37 -5.20 -9.46
CA ASP A 132 -13.99 -5.60 -9.77
C ASP A 132 -13.03 -4.41 -9.91
N GLU A 133 -13.50 -3.30 -10.50
CA GLU A 133 -12.70 -2.08 -10.72
C GLU A 133 -12.29 -1.35 -9.43
N VAL A 134 -12.92 -1.64 -8.29
CA VAL A 134 -12.63 -0.95 -7.01
C VAL A 134 -11.44 -1.61 -6.32
N SER A 135 -10.30 -0.94 -6.27
CA SER A 135 -9.10 -1.45 -5.61
C SER A 135 -9.33 -1.66 -4.10
N ILE A 136 -8.74 -2.73 -3.54
CA ILE A 136 -8.71 -2.96 -2.09
C ILE A 136 -7.27 -2.87 -1.62
N ARG A 137 -7.04 -2.12 -0.55
CA ARG A 137 -5.77 -2.05 0.17
C ARG A 137 -6.02 -2.40 1.63
N ALA A 138 -5.01 -2.93 2.30
CA ALA A 138 -5.04 -3.11 3.74
C ALA A 138 -3.72 -2.65 4.39
N GLU A 139 -3.86 -2.00 5.54
CA GLU A 139 -2.77 -1.54 6.38
C GLU A 139 -2.85 -2.22 7.74
N LEU A 140 -1.73 -2.75 8.21
CA LEU A 140 -1.64 -3.44 9.50
C LEU A 140 -0.79 -2.62 10.47
N ASP A 141 -1.42 -2.08 11.51
CA ASP A 141 -0.75 -1.45 12.65
C ASP A 141 -0.12 -2.52 13.56
N MET A 142 1.20 -2.46 13.70
CA MET A 142 1.99 -3.39 14.51
C MET A 142 2.59 -2.73 15.76
N SER A 143 2.19 -1.51 16.10
CA SER A 143 2.68 -0.77 17.27
C SER A 143 2.64 -1.58 18.59
N GLY A 144 1.73 -2.55 18.70
CA GLY A 144 1.65 -3.48 19.82
C GLY A 144 2.91 -4.35 20.01
N ILE A 145 3.52 -4.86 18.93
CA ILE A 145 4.77 -5.64 19.02
C ILE A 145 5.92 -4.75 19.49
N VAL A 146 5.96 -3.53 18.97
CA VAL A 146 7.02 -2.54 19.20
C VAL A 146 7.16 -2.16 20.67
N SER A 147 6.08 -2.29 21.46
CA SER A 147 6.10 -2.00 22.90
C SER A 147 6.74 -3.10 23.78
N ASN A 148 6.84 -4.34 23.28
CA ASN A 148 7.19 -5.52 24.09
C ASN A 148 8.46 -6.26 23.62
N GLN A 149 8.97 -5.94 22.42
CA GLN A 149 10.30 -6.35 22.02
C GLN A 149 11.22 -5.13 22.16
N SER A 150 12.27 -5.25 22.96
CA SER A 150 13.37 -4.29 23.01
C SER A 150 14.10 -4.28 21.66
N ILE A 151 13.51 -3.60 20.68
CA ILE A 151 14.08 -3.28 19.38
C ILE A 151 14.42 -1.79 19.45
N SER A 152 15.72 -1.50 19.52
CA SER A 152 16.23 -0.14 19.46
C SER A 152 16.02 0.39 18.04
N ASP A 153 15.26 1.47 17.91
CA ASP A 153 15.12 2.30 16.71
C ASP A 153 14.24 1.70 15.59
N ASN A 154 12.97 2.08 15.59
CA ASN A 154 11.97 1.79 14.56
C ASN A 154 11.43 3.11 14.00
N TYR A 155 11.31 3.20 12.67
CA TYR A 155 10.84 4.39 11.96
C TYR A 155 9.73 4.00 10.99
N VAL A 156 8.64 4.77 11.02
CA VAL A 156 7.45 4.54 10.20
C VAL A 156 7.18 5.81 9.39
N GLY A 157 6.85 5.64 8.11
CA GLY A 157 6.51 6.74 7.21
C GLY A 157 7.68 7.64 6.86
N LEU A 158 8.90 7.11 6.86
CA LEU A 158 10.05 7.83 6.32
C LEU A 158 9.86 8.07 4.83
N ARG A 159 10.38 9.19 4.34
CA ARG A 159 10.39 9.50 2.92
C ARG A 159 11.81 9.66 2.42
N GLY A 160 11.98 9.38 1.13
CA GLY A 160 13.27 9.51 0.49
C GLY A 160 13.19 9.31 -1.01
N ILE A 161 14.35 9.44 -1.65
CA ILE A 161 14.55 9.19 -3.07
C ILE A 161 15.18 7.81 -3.22
N TYR A 162 14.52 6.92 -3.96
CA TYR A 162 15.05 5.61 -4.29
C TYR A 162 16.24 5.77 -5.26
N ILE A 163 17.43 5.37 -4.83
CA ILE A 163 18.66 5.51 -5.61
C ILE A 163 18.88 4.29 -6.50
N GLY A 164 18.57 3.10 -6.01
CA GLY A 164 18.74 1.85 -6.75
C GLY A 164 18.92 0.63 -5.84
N LEU A 165 19.17 -0.52 -6.47
CA LEU A 165 19.58 -1.72 -5.78
C LEU A 165 21.08 -1.63 -5.44
N ALA A 166 21.44 -1.87 -4.17
CA ALA A 166 22.83 -2.06 -3.77
C ALA A 166 23.28 -3.51 -4.03
N ASP A 167 22.37 -4.47 -3.84
CA ASP A 167 22.49 -5.87 -4.26
C ASP A 167 21.09 -6.51 -4.46
N SER A 168 21.00 -7.84 -4.58
CA SER A 168 19.73 -8.53 -4.80
C SER A 168 18.72 -8.42 -3.66
N ASN A 169 19.18 -8.06 -2.45
CA ASN A 169 18.39 -8.07 -1.22
C ASN A 169 18.49 -6.73 -0.49
N SER A 170 19.01 -5.68 -1.12
CA SER A 170 19.17 -4.38 -0.49
C SER A 170 19.02 -3.23 -1.47
N VAL A 171 18.50 -2.12 -0.95
CA VAL A 171 18.25 -0.89 -1.70
C VAL A 171 18.99 0.26 -1.06
N GLU A 172 19.35 1.23 -1.87
CA GLU A 172 19.90 2.50 -1.43
C GLU A 172 18.81 3.58 -1.56
N ILE A 173 18.58 4.33 -0.47
CA ILE A 173 17.61 5.42 -0.43
C ILE A 173 18.29 6.64 0.18
N ASP A 174 18.16 7.78 -0.49
CA ASP A 174 18.53 9.08 0.08
C ASP A 174 17.37 9.62 0.92
N ILE A 175 17.61 9.79 2.21
CA ILE A 175 16.56 10.09 3.19
C ILE A 175 16.22 11.57 3.15
N ASP A 176 14.92 11.88 3.14
CA ASP A 176 14.44 13.27 3.21
C ASP A 176 15.01 13.94 4.48
N PRO A 177 15.74 15.07 4.32
CA PRO A 177 16.45 15.75 5.40
C PRO A 177 15.53 16.23 6.55
N SER A 178 14.21 16.27 6.33
CA SER A 178 13.22 16.65 7.35
C SER A 178 12.96 15.56 8.40
N PHE A 179 13.36 14.31 8.14
CA PHE A 179 13.20 13.21 9.10
C PHE A 179 14.43 13.08 10.00
N GLU A 180 14.21 12.94 11.32
CA GLU A 180 15.29 12.59 12.23
C GLU A 180 15.66 11.10 12.07
N PHE A 181 16.68 10.82 11.24
CA PHE A 181 17.16 9.45 10.97
C PHE A 181 18.70 9.33 11.11
N PRO A 182 19.24 8.21 11.62
CA PRO A 182 20.69 7.98 11.67
C PRO A 182 21.27 7.82 10.25
N GLY A 183 21.78 8.92 9.69
CA GLY A 183 22.18 9.00 8.28
C GLY A 183 21.46 10.11 7.50
N ASN A 184 20.75 11.00 8.18
CA ASN A 184 20.00 12.09 7.56
C ASN A 184 20.87 12.95 6.61
N GLY A 185 20.38 13.20 5.39
CA GLY A 185 21.11 13.90 4.33
C GLY A 185 22.21 13.08 3.65
N SER A 186 22.11 11.76 3.68
CA SER A 186 22.99 10.83 2.97
C SER A 186 22.20 9.61 2.50
N SER A 187 22.68 8.98 1.42
CA SER A 187 22.18 7.68 0.97
C SER A 187 22.47 6.59 2.01
N VAL A 188 21.44 5.84 2.38
CA VAL A 188 21.52 4.71 3.32
C VAL A 188 21.13 3.42 2.62
N VAL A 189 21.91 2.36 2.85
CA VAL A 189 21.62 1.02 2.35
C VAL A 189 20.76 0.26 3.36
N PHE A 190 19.60 -0.19 2.90
CA PHE A 190 18.64 -0.96 3.67
C PHE A 190 18.56 -2.39 3.14
N LYS A 191 18.57 -3.37 4.04
CA LYS A 191 18.16 -4.73 3.70
C LYS A 191 16.66 -4.78 3.44
N LEU A 192 16.24 -5.63 2.52
CA LEU A 192 14.85 -5.92 2.24
C LEU A 192 14.43 -7.18 3.00
N THR A 193 13.27 -7.12 3.65
CA THR A 193 12.61 -8.34 4.13
C THR A 193 12.22 -9.25 2.95
N ASP A 194 12.07 -10.55 3.18
CA ASP A 194 11.60 -11.50 2.15
C ASP A 194 10.26 -11.06 1.50
N SER A 195 9.36 -10.48 2.29
CA SER A 195 8.08 -9.93 1.80
C SER A 195 8.27 -8.76 0.85
N VAL A 196 9.23 -7.88 1.15
CA VAL A 196 9.56 -6.76 0.26
C VAL A 196 10.30 -7.28 -0.98
N ILE A 197 11.20 -8.26 -0.86
CA ILE A 197 11.83 -8.90 -2.02
C ILE A 197 10.77 -9.54 -2.94
N ALA A 198 9.76 -10.21 -2.38
CA ALA A 198 8.64 -10.75 -3.13
C ALA A 198 7.82 -9.65 -3.83
N TYR A 199 7.68 -8.47 -3.20
CA TYR A 199 7.06 -7.29 -3.80
C TYR A 199 7.82 -6.79 -5.04
N PHE A 200 9.16 -6.71 -4.99
CA PHE A 200 9.99 -6.31 -6.15
C PHE A 200 9.93 -7.32 -7.31
N ASN A 201 9.75 -8.61 -7.02
CA ASN A 201 9.79 -9.69 -8.02
C ASN A 201 8.42 -10.00 -8.66
N LYS A 202 7.35 -9.26 -8.30
CA LYS A 202 6.00 -9.55 -8.81
C LYS A 202 5.85 -8.99 -10.23
N ASP A 203 5.52 -9.86 -11.20
CA ASP A 203 5.25 -9.53 -12.62
C ASP A 203 3.95 -8.70 -12.81
N ASN A 204 3.85 -7.53 -12.18
CA ASN A 204 2.75 -6.58 -12.35
C ASN A 204 3.33 -5.21 -12.74
N SER A 205 2.83 -4.62 -13.83
CA SER A 205 3.33 -3.36 -14.41
C SER A 205 3.26 -2.14 -13.49
N GLU A 206 2.45 -2.19 -12.42
CA GLU A 206 2.38 -1.15 -11.38
C GLU A 206 3.52 -1.28 -10.33
N TYR A 207 4.11 -2.46 -10.21
CA TYR A 207 5.10 -2.84 -9.19
C TYR A 207 6.45 -3.26 -9.81
N LYS A 208 6.55 -3.13 -11.13
CA LYS A 208 7.74 -3.45 -11.90
C LYS A 208 8.75 -2.33 -11.76
N GLU A 209 9.77 -2.60 -10.95
CA GLU A 209 11.01 -1.85 -10.76
C GLU A 209 10.80 -0.37 -10.36
N PHE A 210 11.01 -0.07 -9.08
CA PHE A 210 11.32 1.30 -8.68
C PHE A 210 12.45 1.80 -9.57
N LYS A 211 12.23 2.94 -10.21
CA LYS A 211 13.27 3.58 -11.02
C LYS A 211 14.09 4.47 -10.12
N ASN A 212 15.37 4.59 -10.45
CA ASN A 212 16.24 5.57 -9.81
C ASN A 212 15.57 6.95 -9.86
N ASN A 213 15.67 7.68 -8.75
CA ASN A 213 15.08 9.00 -8.50
C ASN A 213 13.57 9.00 -8.22
N GLU A 214 12.94 7.87 -7.94
CA GLU A 214 11.53 7.85 -7.53
C GLU A 214 11.34 8.15 -6.05
N LEU A 215 10.32 8.96 -5.74
CA LEU A 215 9.95 9.25 -4.36
C LEU A 215 9.28 8.02 -3.73
N VAL A 216 9.73 7.66 -2.53
CA VAL A 216 9.22 6.50 -1.80
C VAL A 216 8.86 6.87 -0.37
N GLU A 217 7.81 6.22 0.13
CA GLU A 217 7.48 6.17 1.56
C GLU A 217 7.78 4.77 2.05
N PHE A 218 8.45 4.65 3.19
CA PHE A 218 8.86 3.36 3.71
C PHE A 218 8.95 3.32 5.23
N ASP A 219 8.84 2.10 5.76
CA ASP A 219 9.02 1.77 7.17
C ASP A 219 10.28 0.93 7.31
N CYS A 220 11.07 1.18 8.36
CA CYS A 220 12.26 0.40 8.63
C CYS A 220 12.52 0.20 10.13
N LEU A 221 13.24 -0.88 10.43
CA LEU A 221 13.68 -1.22 11.78
C LEU A 221 15.18 -1.47 11.81
N ARG A 222 15.79 -1.26 12.97
CA ARG A 222 17.15 -1.72 13.23
C ARG A 222 17.14 -3.12 13.81
N THR A 223 17.87 -4.04 13.19
CA THR A 223 18.04 -5.40 13.69
C THR A 223 18.95 -5.41 14.93
N ALA A 224 18.93 -6.51 15.69
CA ALA A 224 19.86 -6.72 16.81
C ALA A 224 21.34 -6.71 16.39
N GLU A 225 21.62 -6.97 15.10
CA GLU A 225 22.95 -6.89 14.50
C GLU A 225 23.32 -5.45 14.06
N GLY A 226 22.41 -4.50 14.25
CA GLY A 226 22.62 -3.07 13.97
C GLY A 226 22.35 -2.65 12.53
N LEU A 227 21.80 -3.55 11.69
CA LEU A 227 21.48 -3.29 10.28
C LEU A 227 20.08 -2.70 10.14
N TRP A 228 19.87 -1.85 9.13
CA TRP A 228 18.54 -1.35 8.77
C TRP A 228 17.83 -2.28 7.82
N GLU A 229 16.57 -2.59 8.12
CA GLU A 229 15.73 -3.47 7.32
C GLU A 229 14.40 -2.79 6.98
N ILE A 230 14.07 -2.72 5.70
CA ILE A 230 12.80 -2.18 5.21
C ILE A 230 11.71 -3.24 5.33
N THR A 231 10.66 -2.89 6.06
CA THR A 231 9.49 -3.75 6.29
C THR A 231 8.33 -3.42 5.37
N LYS A 232 8.28 -2.19 4.85
CA LYS A 232 7.28 -1.71 3.89
C LYS A 232 7.94 -0.64 3.03
N ILE A 233 7.74 -0.68 1.72
CA ILE A 233 8.13 0.40 0.81
C ILE A 233 7.07 0.55 -0.26
N THR A 234 6.66 1.78 -0.50
CA THR A 234 5.67 2.13 -1.51
C THR A 234 6.16 3.30 -2.30
N LYS A 235 5.95 3.27 -3.60
CA LYS A 235 6.16 4.46 -4.43
C LYS A 235 5.15 5.50 -4.00
N ILE A 236 5.61 6.71 -3.73
CA ILE A 236 4.71 7.85 -3.62
C ILE A 236 4.35 8.21 -5.06
N THR A 237 3.35 7.50 -5.59
CA THR A 237 2.52 7.99 -6.69
C THR A 237 1.52 8.96 -6.09
N ASP A 238 2.02 10.12 -5.64
CA ASP A 238 1.13 11.26 -5.64
C ASP A 238 0.61 11.35 -7.07
N SER A 239 -0.70 11.22 -7.24
CA SER A 239 -1.35 11.50 -8.52
C SER A 239 -1.29 13.01 -8.78
N LEU A 240 -0.09 13.57 -8.80
CA LEU A 240 0.20 14.86 -9.35
C LEU A 240 0.02 14.66 -10.85
N GLN A 241 -1.12 15.14 -11.35
CA GLN A 241 -1.42 15.09 -12.77
C GLN A 241 -0.29 15.83 -13.48
N GLU A 242 0.57 15.08 -14.17
CA GLU A 242 1.62 15.67 -14.98
C GLU A 242 0.93 16.38 -16.15
N GLU A 243 1.02 17.70 -16.16
CA GLU A 243 0.49 18.54 -17.21
C GLU A 243 1.60 18.82 -18.22
N SER A 244 1.25 18.97 -19.49
CA SER A 244 2.19 19.37 -20.54
C SER A 244 1.75 20.67 -21.18
N ILE A 245 2.67 21.60 -21.37
CA ILE A 245 2.41 22.85 -22.07
C ILE A 245 3.54 23.18 -23.04
N ASN A 246 3.17 23.76 -24.18
CA ASN A 246 4.13 24.26 -25.15
C ASN A 246 4.40 25.74 -24.88
N GLY A 247 5.66 26.13 -24.98
CA GLY A 247 6.08 27.51 -24.76
C GLY A 247 7.37 27.84 -25.48
N GLU A 248 7.90 29.01 -25.17
CA GLU A 248 9.20 29.47 -25.63
C GLU A 248 10.11 29.67 -24.42
N TYR A 249 11.27 29.02 -24.42
CA TYR A 249 12.23 29.15 -23.34
C TYR A 249 12.78 30.58 -23.31
N VAL A 250 12.64 31.26 -22.18
CA VAL A 250 13.12 32.64 -22.02
C VAL A 250 14.51 32.65 -21.39
N GLY A 251 14.74 31.83 -20.37
CA GLY A 251 16.01 31.73 -19.67
C GLY A 251 15.86 31.24 -18.23
N GLN A 252 16.98 31.08 -17.52
CA GLN A 252 16.96 30.82 -16.08
C GLN A 252 16.61 32.11 -15.33
N ALA A 253 15.59 32.04 -14.46
CA ALA A 253 15.25 33.12 -13.55
C ALA A 253 16.18 33.10 -12.32
N ASP A 254 16.51 31.90 -11.84
CA ASP A 254 17.55 31.62 -10.85
C ASP A 254 18.08 30.18 -11.02
N ALA A 255 18.95 29.73 -10.11
CA ALA A 255 19.54 28.39 -10.15
C ALA A 255 18.52 27.23 -10.05
N ASN A 256 17.28 27.51 -9.62
CA ASN A 256 16.24 26.50 -9.41
C ASN A 256 14.98 26.76 -10.24
N SER A 257 14.98 27.74 -11.14
CA SER A 257 13.79 28.13 -11.88
C SER A 257 14.11 28.71 -13.25
N VAL A 258 13.18 28.51 -14.17
CA VAL A 258 13.23 29.02 -15.54
C VAL A 258 11.97 29.78 -15.86
N GLU A 259 12.09 30.70 -16.80
CA GLU A 259 10.96 31.42 -17.36
C GLU A 259 10.60 30.82 -18.73
N ILE A 260 9.33 30.47 -18.89
CA ILE A 260 8.74 29.95 -20.12
C ILE A 260 7.66 30.92 -20.55
N ASN A 261 7.75 31.41 -21.78
CA ASN A 261 6.72 32.25 -22.36
C ASN A 261 5.61 31.38 -22.94
N ILE A 262 4.41 31.50 -22.37
CA ILE A 262 3.21 30.76 -22.72
C ILE A 262 2.22 31.75 -23.33
N GLU A 263 1.93 31.60 -24.63
CA GLU A 263 1.01 32.47 -25.38
C GLU A 263 1.29 33.99 -25.26
N GLY A 264 2.55 34.38 -25.06
CA GLY A 264 2.97 35.78 -24.92
C GLY A 264 3.07 36.27 -23.47
N ILE A 265 2.80 35.41 -22.49
CA ILE A 265 2.91 35.71 -21.06
C ILE A 265 4.11 34.91 -20.49
N PRO A 266 5.14 35.58 -19.95
CA PRO A 266 6.22 34.89 -19.24
C PRO A 266 5.72 34.33 -17.91
N GLU A 267 5.94 33.03 -17.71
CA GLU A 267 5.64 32.33 -16.46
C GLU A 267 6.90 31.67 -15.89
N THR A 268 7.09 31.77 -14.58
CA THR A 268 8.21 31.14 -13.87
C THR A 268 7.84 29.74 -13.41
N PHE A 269 8.69 28.78 -13.73
CA PHE A 269 8.58 27.39 -13.31
C PHE A 269 9.77 27.00 -12.45
N ARG A 270 9.51 26.27 -11.36
CA ARG A 270 10.56 25.60 -10.60
C ARG A 270 11.11 24.42 -11.41
N LEU A 271 12.39 24.15 -11.30
CA LEU A 271 13.03 22.99 -11.90
C LEU A 271 13.13 21.86 -10.87
N SER A 272 12.78 20.65 -11.30
CA SER A 272 13.24 19.43 -10.61
C SER A 272 14.74 19.25 -10.79
N ASP A 273 15.38 18.51 -9.89
CA ASP A 273 16.84 18.39 -9.86
C ASP A 273 17.42 17.74 -11.13
N HIS A 274 16.70 16.78 -11.74
CA HIS A 274 17.15 16.18 -13.00
C HIS A 274 17.02 17.13 -14.19
N VAL A 275 15.98 17.98 -14.23
CA VAL A 275 15.82 18.97 -15.31
C VAL A 275 16.87 20.08 -15.20
N LYS A 276 17.30 20.46 -13.99
CA LYS A 276 18.41 21.41 -13.82
C LYS A 276 19.66 20.91 -14.56
N TYR A 277 19.98 19.64 -14.36
CA TYR A 277 21.12 19.00 -15.01
C TYR A 277 20.95 18.95 -16.54
N ASP A 278 19.75 18.63 -17.03
CA ASP A 278 19.47 18.61 -18.47
C ASP A 278 19.59 20.01 -19.11
N ILE A 279 19.17 21.07 -18.42
CA ILE A 279 19.29 22.44 -18.92
C ILE A 279 20.75 22.91 -18.92
N GLU A 280 21.52 22.57 -17.89
CA GLU A 280 22.96 22.86 -17.82
C GLU A 280 23.75 22.14 -18.92
N LEU A 281 23.36 20.91 -19.28
CA LEU A 281 24.01 20.13 -20.32
C LEU A 281 23.63 20.54 -21.74
N ASN A 282 22.35 20.86 -21.97
CA ASN A 282 21.81 21.05 -23.31
C ASN A 282 21.83 22.51 -23.80
N GLU A 283 22.27 23.45 -22.97
CA GLU A 283 22.41 24.89 -23.29
C GLU A 283 21.22 25.44 -24.11
N ILE A 284 19.99 25.25 -23.61
CA ILE A 284 18.77 25.68 -24.33
C ILE A 284 18.82 27.20 -24.55
N GLU A 285 18.77 27.64 -25.82
CA GLU A 285 18.83 29.04 -26.18
C GLU A 285 17.50 29.77 -25.90
N THR A 286 17.58 31.05 -25.51
CA THR A 286 16.41 31.91 -25.43
C THR A 286 15.71 31.99 -26.79
N GLY A 287 14.40 31.75 -26.80
CA GLY A 287 13.59 31.71 -28.03
C GLY A 287 13.33 30.30 -28.55
N THR A 288 13.97 29.26 -27.98
CA THR A 288 13.71 27.88 -28.38
C THR A 288 12.29 27.45 -28.00
N LYS A 289 11.57 26.84 -28.94
CA LYS A 289 10.27 26.22 -28.67
C LYS A 289 10.47 24.95 -27.86
N VAL A 290 9.75 24.85 -26.75
CA VAL A 290 9.85 23.73 -25.81
C VAL A 290 8.47 23.19 -25.47
N MET A 291 8.41 21.89 -25.24
CA MET A 291 7.32 21.23 -24.53
C MET A 291 7.82 20.95 -23.12
N VAL A 292 7.15 21.52 -22.12
CA VAL A 292 7.46 21.28 -20.71
C VAL A 292 6.40 20.39 -20.10
N ARG A 293 6.83 19.34 -19.42
CA ARG A 293 5.99 18.57 -18.50
C ARG A 293 6.24 19.08 -17.10
N PHE A 294 5.17 19.30 -16.35
CA PHE A 294 5.27 19.84 -15.01
C PHE A 294 4.18 19.28 -14.10
N ILE A 295 4.48 19.38 -12.81
CA ILE A 295 3.59 19.03 -11.72
C ILE A 295 3.21 20.31 -10.98
N GLN A 296 1.92 20.46 -10.63
CA GLN A 296 1.44 21.57 -9.82
C GLN A 296 1.04 21.12 -8.41
N GLU A 297 1.71 21.66 -7.40
CA GLU A 297 1.41 21.39 -5.98
C GLU A 297 1.34 22.71 -5.20
N ALA A 298 0.27 22.91 -4.44
CA ALA A 298 0.07 24.12 -3.61
C ALA A 298 0.31 25.47 -4.35
N GLY A 299 0.06 25.50 -5.67
CA GLY A 299 0.26 26.67 -6.53
C GLY A 299 1.67 26.82 -7.12
N VAL A 300 2.59 25.90 -6.82
CA VAL A 300 3.94 25.85 -7.40
C VAL A 300 3.96 24.88 -8.56
N ARG A 301 4.43 25.33 -9.72
CA ARG A 301 4.63 24.49 -10.92
C ARG A 301 6.09 24.08 -11.02
N THR A 302 6.36 22.78 -10.95
CA THR A 302 7.70 22.19 -11.03
C THR A 302 7.84 21.39 -12.32
N ILE A 303 8.75 21.79 -13.21
CA ILE A 303 9.05 21.09 -14.45
C ILE A 303 9.74 19.76 -14.13
N THR A 304 9.16 18.68 -14.64
CA THR A 304 9.64 17.30 -14.58
C THR A 304 10.23 16.84 -15.91
N ASN A 305 10.01 17.58 -17.00
CA ASN A 305 10.71 17.34 -18.26
C ASN A 305 10.66 18.59 -19.15
N ILE A 306 11.73 18.86 -19.89
CA ILE A 306 11.76 19.89 -20.93
C ILE A 306 12.34 19.29 -22.21
N GLU A 307 11.55 19.29 -23.27
CA GLU A 307 11.99 18.81 -24.59
C GLU A 307 11.97 19.99 -25.56
N THR A 308 13.07 20.21 -26.27
CA THR A 308 13.07 21.14 -27.41
C THR A 308 12.23 20.54 -28.52
N ALA A 309 11.24 21.28 -29.02
CA ALA A 309 10.46 20.82 -30.16
C ALA A 309 11.38 20.64 -31.36
N ILE A 310 11.45 19.42 -31.89
CA ILE A 310 12.16 19.13 -33.13
C ILE A 310 11.38 19.83 -34.26
N ASN A 311 11.99 20.80 -34.91
CA ASN A 311 11.48 21.38 -36.15
C ASN A 311 11.51 20.37 -37.31
#